data_AF-A0A377NGV1-F1
#
_entry.id   AF-A0A377NGV1-F1
#
_cell.length_a   1.000
_cell.length_b   1.000
_cell.length_c   1.000
_cell.angle_alpha   90.00
_cell.angle_beta   90.00
_cell.angle_gamma   90.00
#
_symmetry.space_group_name_H-M   'P 1'
#
loop_
_entity.id
_entity.type
_entity.pdbx_description
1 polymer ?
#
loop_
_entity_poly.entity_id
_entity_poly.type
_entity_poly.pdbx_seq_one_letter_code
_entity_poly.pdbx_strand_id
1 'polypeptide(L)'
;MSSPRLQQQFIRLWQSCHGEETHTTLQALSEVMNCSRRHMRSLLTTMQEQGWINWQAEAGRGKRSTLTFLYTGLALQQQRAEELLEEDKIDQLVQLVGDKKAVRQMLISQLGRSFRQGKHILRVLYYRPLLNLLPGTMLRRSETHIARQIFSGLTRINEENGELEGDLAHHWQQLSPLHWRFYLRPAIHFHHGRELNMADIISSFARLSTHPLFAHFSSVTSPTLNVIDIHLTSTDKWLPWLLGNVHAMILPQEWASMRTLPATRSALAPTPWCSIKTPNCAFGHLTSISVFAR
;
A
#
# COMPACT_ATOMS: atom_id res chain seq x y z
N MET A 1 11.50 19.67 13.25
CA MET A 1 11.64 19.09 11.90
C MET A 1 11.81 20.21 10.90
N SER A 2 12.87 20.20 10.10
CA SER A 2 13.16 21.24 9.13
C SER A 2 12.19 21.20 7.95
N SER A 3 11.71 22.35 7.47
CA SER A 3 10.83 22.41 6.30
C SER A 3 11.54 21.89 5.03
N PRO A 4 10.83 21.16 4.14
CA PRO A 4 11.38 20.71 2.85
C PRO A 4 11.91 21.87 1.98
N ARG A 5 11.33 23.07 2.13
CA ARG A 5 11.80 24.28 1.46
C ARG A 5 13.16 24.74 2.01
N LEU A 6 13.36 24.67 3.32
CA LEU A 6 14.62 25.07 3.95
C LEU A 6 15.78 24.18 3.50
N GLN A 7 15.55 22.86 3.45
CA GLN A 7 16.55 21.90 2.94
C GLN A 7 16.92 22.19 1.48
N GLN A 8 15.94 22.54 0.62
CA GLN A 8 16.19 22.87 -0.78
C GLN A 8 17.05 24.14 -0.92
N GLN A 9 16.78 25.15 -0.09
CA GLN A 9 17.59 26.36 -0.05
C GLN A 9 19.01 26.07 0.46
N PHE A 10 19.17 25.17 1.43
CA PHE A 10 20.50 24.76 1.89
C PHE A 10 21.29 24.05 0.79
N ILE A 11 20.67 23.09 0.08
CA ILE A 11 21.34 22.37 -1.01
C ILE A 11 21.80 23.34 -2.11
N ARG A 12 20.96 24.32 -2.49
CA ARG A 12 21.33 25.36 -3.45
C ARG A 12 22.50 26.23 -2.97
N LEU A 13 22.46 26.66 -1.71
CA LEU A 13 23.53 27.45 -1.10
C LEU A 13 24.84 26.65 -1.06
N TRP A 14 24.78 25.39 -0.63
CA TRP A 14 25.92 24.47 -0.58
C TRP A 14 26.51 24.23 -1.97
N GLN A 15 25.67 24.01 -2.99
CA GLN A 15 26.11 23.87 -4.39
C GLN A 15 26.80 25.13 -4.93
N SER A 16 26.30 26.31 -4.57
CA SER A 16 26.89 27.59 -5.01
C SER A 16 28.24 27.91 -4.37
N CYS A 17 28.47 27.40 -3.15
CA CYS A 17 29.71 27.61 -2.39
C CYS A 17 30.61 26.37 -2.37
N HIS A 18 30.25 25.30 -3.09
CA HIS A 18 30.93 24.00 -3.09
C HIS A 18 31.17 23.37 -1.71
N GLY A 19 30.42 23.79 -0.68
CA GLY A 19 30.60 23.34 0.70
C GLY A 19 31.87 23.85 1.40
N GLU A 20 32.61 24.77 0.79
CA GLU A 20 33.83 25.34 1.37
C GLU A 20 33.51 26.51 2.32
N GLU A 21 34.44 26.78 3.23
CA GLU A 21 34.42 27.99 4.04
C GLU A 21 34.57 29.22 3.13
N THR A 22 33.60 30.14 3.19
CA THR A 22 33.54 31.27 2.28
C THR A 22 33.41 32.60 3.02
N HIS A 23 34.29 33.54 2.67
CA HIS A 23 34.19 34.93 3.11
C HIS A 23 33.32 35.71 2.12
N THR A 24 32.08 35.98 2.50
CA THR A 24 31.07 36.55 1.61
C THR A 24 30.29 37.68 2.29
N THR A 25 29.43 38.36 1.54
CA THR A 25 28.52 39.36 2.10
C THR A 25 27.09 38.89 2.00
N LEU A 26 26.24 39.37 2.90
CA LEU A 26 24.81 39.05 2.88
C LEU A 26 24.13 39.50 1.57
N GLN A 27 24.69 40.50 0.90
CA GLN A 27 24.22 40.97 -0.40
C GLN A 27 24.57 39.99 -1.51
N ALA A 28 25.83 39.55 -1.59
CA ALA A 28 26.27 38.56 -2.58
C ALA A 28 25.49 37.24 -2.46
N LEU A 29 25.26 36.75 -1.22
CA LEU A 29 24.45 35.56 -1.00
C LEU A 29 22.98 35.75 -1.43
N SER A 30 22.42 36.95 -1.20
CA SER A 30 21.03 37.24 -1.60
C SER A 30 20.85 37.28 -3.12
N GLU A 31 21.87 37.76 -3.85
CA GLU A 31 21.91 37.79 -5.31
C GLU A 31 22.01 36.37 -5.88
N VAL A 32 22.93 35.54 -5.37
CA VAL A 32 23.08 34.14 -5.79
C VAL A 32 21.81 33.32 -5.56
N MET A 33 21.14 33.54 -4.43
CA MET A 33 19.91 32.82 -4.06
C MET A 33 18.64 33.46 -4.62
N ASN A 34 18.74 34.54 -5.42
CA ASN A 34 17.62 35.32 -5.97
C ASN A 34 16.55 35.66 -4.92
N CYS A 35 16.96 36.14 -3.75
CA CYS A 35 16.04 36.48 -2.66
C CYS A 35 16.38 37.82 -2.00
N SER A 36 15.45 38.36 -1.20
CA SER A 36 15.72 39.61 -0.48
C SER A 36 16.73 39.42 0.65
N ARG A 37 17.54 40.45 0.95
CA ARG A 37 18.49 40.44 2.08
C ARG A 37 17.83 40.05 3.41
N ARG A 38 16.60 40.51 3.65
CA ARG A 38 15.83 40.15 4.86
C ARG A 38 15.52 38.65 4.90
N HIS A 39 15.13 38.06 3.77
CA HIS A 39 14.85 36.64 3.68
C HIS A 39 16.11 35.79 3.81
N MET A 40 17.22 36.20 3.17
CA MET A 40 18.51 35.50 3.29
C MET A 40 18.99 35.45 4.74
N ARG A 41 18.89 36.57 5.47
CA ARG A 41 19.23 36.59 6.90
C ARG A 41 18.36 35.62 7.71
N SER A 42 17.05 35.60 7.47
CA SER A 42 16.15 34.64 8.12
C SER A 42 16.53 33.19 7.81
N LEU A 43 16.84 32.88 6.54
CA LEU A 43 17.26 31.54 6.11
C LEU A 43 18.55 31.12 6.82
N LEU A 44 19.57 31.97 6.86
CA LEU A 44 20.85 31.68 7.52
C LEU A 44 20.65 31.42 9.03
N THR A 45 19.82 32.23 9.69
CA THR A 45 19.48 32.01 11.11
C THR A 45 18.78 30.67 11.31
N THR A 46 17.76 30.34 10.52
CA THR A 46 17.07 29.04 10.64
C THR A 46 18.00 27.86 10.32
N MET A 47 18.89 27.98 9.34
CA MET A 47 19.87 26.91 9.02
C MET A 47 20.91 26.74 10.13
N GLN A 48 21.33 27.83 10.79
CA GLN A 48 22.25 27.79 11.92
C GLN A 48 21.59 27.19 13.17
N GLU A 49 20.32 27.50 13.43
CA GLU A 49 19.54 26.87 14.52
C GLU A 49 19.38 25.36 14.32
N GLN A 50 19.34 24.88 13.07
CA GLN A 50 19.36 23.44 12.75
C GLN A 50 20.78 22.83 12.78
N GLY A 51 21.81 23.63 13.04
CA GLY A 51 23.21 23.19 13.09
C GLY A 51 23.83 22.87 11.73
N TRP A 52 23.24 23.33 10.62
CA TRP A 52 23.74 23.00 9.28
C TRP A 52 24.91 23.87 8.82
N ILE A 53 24.92 25.12 9.30
CA ILE A 53 25.94 26.12 8.99
C ILE A 53 26.34 26.86 10.27
N ASN A 54 27.48 27.52 10.21
CA ASN A 54 27.88 28.55 11.14
C ASN A 54 28.14 29.85 10.35
N TRP A 55 27.40 30.90 10.71
CA TRP A 55 27.42 32.20 10.06
C TRP A 55 27.91 33.26 11.06
N GLN A 56 29.12 33.76 10.82
CA GLN A 56 29.73 34.82 11.61
C GLN A 56 29.61 36.15 10.87
N ALA A 57 28.61 36.94 11.28
CA ALA A 57 28.37 38.26 10.71
C ALA A 57 29.41 39.28 11.21
N GLU A 58 30.11 39.96 10.30
CA GLU A 58 30.95 41.10 10.65
C GLU A 58 30.22 42.42 10.41
N ALA A 59 30.28 43.34 11.39
CA ALA A 59 29.68 44.66 11.30
C ALA A 59 30.65 45.69 10.70
N GLY A 60 30.26 46.30 9.57
CA GLY A 60 30.98 47.40 8.91
C GLY A 60 30.71 47.46 7.40
N ARG A 61 30.71 48.64 6.78
CA ARG A 61 30.60 48.77 5.31
C ARG A 61 31.80 48.07 4.65
N GLY A 62 31.54 47.01 3.89
CA GLY A 62 32.56 46.29 3.11
C GLY A 62 33.27 45.13 3.81
N LYS A 63 32.95 44.85 5.09
CA LYS A 63 33.49 43.68 5.79
C LYS A 63 32.82 42.39 5.32
N ARG A 64 33.62 41.34 5.14
CA ARG A 64 33.15 40.03 4.68
C ARG A 64 32.82 39.18 5.90
N SER A 65 31.62 38.62 5.92
CA SER A 65 31.17 37.65 6.91
C SER A 65 31.66 36.25 6.53
N THR A 66 31.85 35.39 7.52
CA THR A 66 32.35 34.02 7.29
C THR A 66 31.20 33.03 7.36
N LEU A 67 31.04 32.23 6.30
CA LEU A 67 30.10 31.12 6.23
C LEU A 67 30.88 29.79 6.26
N THR A 68 30.63 28.98 7.28
CA THR A 68 31.16 27.61 7.39
C THR A 68 30.02 26.60 7.29
N PHE A 69 30.18 25.56 6.46
CA PHE A 69 29.23 24.47 6.35
C PHE A 69 29.60 23.36 7.34
N LEU A 70 28.71 23.05 8.27
CA LEU A 70 28.90 21.98 9.27
C LEU A 70 28.27 20.66 8.83
N TYR A 71 27.37 20.71 7.86
CA TYR A 71 26.71 19.55 7.26
C TYR A 71 27.08 19.43 5.79
N THR A 72 27.26 18.21 5.30
CA THR A 72 27.47 17.99 3.86
C THR A 72 26.14 18.05 3.13
N GLY A 73 26.13 18.59 1.90
CA GLY A 73 24.97 18.54 1.02
C GLY A 73 24.49 17.11 0.79
N LEU A 74 25.41 16.14 0.79
CA LEU A 74 25.13 14.71 0.61
C LEU A 74 24.35 14.11 1.78
N ALA A 75 24.69 14.44 3.04
CA ALA A 75 23.97 13.95 4.21
C ALA A 75 22.53 14.48 4.26
N LEU A 76 22.31 15.75 3.92
CA LEU A 76 20.95 16.31 3.86
C LEU A 76 20.14 15.75 2.68
N GLN A 77 20.80 15.50 1.53
CA GLN A 77 20.16 14.82 0.41
C GLN A 77 19.77 13.38 0.76
N GLN A 78 20.61 12.64 1.49
CA GLN A 78 20.29 11.29 1.96
C GLN A 78 19.11 11.29 2.93
N GLN A 79 19.12 12.16 3.94
CA GLN A 79 18.01 12.30 4.88
C GLN A 79 16.68 12.60 4.15
N ARG A 80 16.72 13.49 3.16
CA ARG A 80 15.53 13.83 2.38
C ARG A 80 15.10 12.71 1.43
N ALA A 81 16.04 11.98 0.86
CA ALA A 81 15.75 10.80 0.05
C ALA A 81 15.05 9.72 0.88
N GLU A 82 15.49 9.52 2.12
CA GLU A 82 14.81 8.65 3.09
C GLU A 82 13.40 9.15 3.38
N GLU A 83 13.21 10.43 3.74
CA GLU A 83 11.88 11.04 3.98
C GLU A 83 10.93 10.84 2.78
N LEU A 84 11.40 11.07 1.55
CA LEU A 84 10.61 10.88 0.34
C LEU A 84 10.27 9.40 0.06
N LEU A 85 11.15 8.48 0.44
CA LEU A 85 10.87 7.04 0.42
C LEU A 85 9.85 6.63 1.50
N GLU A 86 9.84 7.32 2.65
CA GLU A 86 8.84 7.07 3.69
C GLU A 86 7.46 7.56 3.27
N GLU A 87 7.40 8.68 2.57
CA GLU A 87 6.17 9.29 2.06
C GLU A 87 5.68 8.68 0.73
N ASP A 88 6.35 7.64 0.24
CA ASP A 88 6.04 6.94 -1.02
C ASP A 88 6.07 7.89 -2.26
N LYS A 89 6.82 9.00 -2.20
CA LYS A 89 6.94 10.03 -3.24
C LYS A 89 8.10 9.76 -4.20
N ILE A 90 7.98 8.67 -4.96
CA ILE A 90 9.06 8.17 -5.84
C ILE A 90 9.46 9.20 -6.91
N ASP A 91 8.50 9.93 -7.50
CA ASP A 91 8.82 10.93 -8.54
C ASP A 91 9.73 12.05 -8.01
N GLN A 92 9.47 12.51 -6.78
CA GLN A 92 10.28 13.55 -6.13
C GLN A 92 11.65 13.01 -5.74
N LEU A 93 11.73 11.74 -5.31
CA LEU A 93 12.99 11.06 -5.04
C LEU A 93 13.85 10.97 -6.29
N VAL A 94 13.26 10.61 -7.45
CA VAL A 94 13.96 10.56 -8.74
C VAL A 94 14.47 11.94 -9.14
N GLN A 95 13.68 13.00 -8.95
CA GLN A 95 14.11 14.37 -9.20
C GLN A 95 15.23 14.82 -8.26
N LEU A 96 15.21 14.39 -6.99
CA LEU A 96 16.20 14.76 -5.98
C LEU A 96 17.55 14.09 -6.22
N VAL A 97 17.55 12.77 -6.48
CA VAL A 97 18.77 11.97 -6.62
C VAL A 97 19.34 12.09 -8.05
N GLY A 98 18.50 12.32 -9.06
CA GLY A 98 18.90 12.49 -10.46
C GLY A 98 19.40 11.20 -11.15
N ASP A 99 19.92 10.24 -10.38
CA ASP A 99 20.37 8.94 -10.87
C ASP A 99 19.35 7.82 -10.56
N LYS A 100 18.74 7.30 -11.63
CA LYS A 100 17.82 6.15 -11.54
C LYS A 100 18.46 4.90 -10.94
N LYS A 101 19.77 4.68 -11.07
CA LYS A 101 20.45 3.53 -10.46
C LYS A 101 20.58 3.68 -8.95
N ALA A 102 21.01 4.85 -8.47
CA ALA A 102 21.05 5.16 -7.05
C ALA A 102 19.65 5.06 -6.40
N VAL A 103 18.61 5.62 -7.04
CA VAL A 103 17.22 5.49 -6.58
C VAL A 103 16.79 4.03 -6.51
N ARG A 104 17.13 3.24 -7.54
CA ARG A 104 16.82 1.80 -7.55
C ARG A 104 17.51 1.08 -6.38
N GLN A 105 18.76 1.40 -6.07
CA GLN A 105 19.46 0.79 -4.93
C GLN A 105 18.84 1.18 -3.59
N MET A 106 18.42 2.43 -3.43
CA MET A 106 17.69 2.89 -2.24
C MET A 106 16.32 2.23 -2.10
N LEU A 107 15.62 2.00 -3.22
CA LEU A 107 14.39 1.22 -3.21
C LEU A 107 14.64 -0.24 -2.82
N ILE A 108 15.73 -0.83 -3.33
CA ILE A 108 16.11 -2.21 -3.01
C ILE A 108 16.50 -2.36 -1.53
N SER A 109 17.20 -1.39 -0.93
CA SER A 109 17.57 -1.44 0.49
C SER A 109 16.36 -1.34 1.42
N GLN A 110 15.25 -0.79 0.95
CA GLN A 110 13.96 -0.75 1.66
C GLN A 110 13.04 -1.93 1.30
N LEU A 111 13.50 -2.90 0.49
CA LEU A 111 12.73 -4.11 0.21
C LEU A 111 12.75 -5.07 1.39
N GLY A 112 11.66 -5.80 1.52
CA GLY A 112 11.49 -6.77 2.60
C GLY A 112 10.58 -6.24 3.71
N ARG A 113 10.68 -6.89 4.88
CA ARG A 113 9.82 -6.62 6.02
C ARG A 113 10.39 -5.45 6.81
N SER A 114 9.61 -4.38 6.94
CA SER A 114 9.88 -3.28 7.86
C SER A 114 8.79 -3.21 8.92
N PHE A 115 9.14 -2.73 10.11
CA PHE A 115 8.19 -2.48 11.19
C PHE A 115 8.09 -0.97 11.40
N ARG A 116 6.90 -0.41 11.25
CA ARG A 116 6.66 1.05 11.34
C ARG A 116 5.33 1.31 12.02
N GLN A 117 5.31 2.17 13.04
CA GLN A 117 4.08 2.59 13.74
C GLN A 117 3.18 1.42 14.19
N GLY A 118 3.76 0.31 14.67
CA GLY A 118 3.00 -0.88 15.07
C GLY A 118 2.51 -1.75 13.90
N LYS A 119 2.90 -1.44 12.66
CA LYS A 119 2.49 -2.14 11.44
C LYS A 119 3.68 -2.85 10.80
N HIS A 120 3.50 -4.11 10.41
CA HIS A 120 4.45 -4.78 9.54
C HIS A 120 4.14 -4.42 8.09
N ILE A 121 5.13 -3.91 7.38
CA ILE A 121 5.02 -3.51 5.98
C ILE A 121 6.01 -4.35 5.17
N LEU A 122 5.48 -5.11 4.21
CA LEU A 122 6.27 -5.84 3.23
C LEU A 122 6.22 -5.07 1.91
N ARG A 123 7.37 -4.57 1.48
CA ARG A 123 7.50 -3.90 0.17
C ARG A 123 8.03 -4.90 -0.86
N VAL A 124 7.32 -5.00 -1.97
CA VAL A 124 7.66 -5.86 -3.11
C VAL A 124 7.71 -5.02 -4.37
N LEU A 125 8.84 -5.04 -5.08
CA LEU A 125 8.93 -4.42 -6.41
C LEU A 125 8.15 -5.27 -7.41
N TYR A 126 7.20 -4.64 -8.10
CA TYR A 126 6.44 -5.30 -9.15
C TYR A 126 6.53 -4.52 -10.45
N TYR A 127 6.93 -5.21 -11.52
CA TYR A 127 7.31 -4.59 -12.79
C TYR A 127 6.11 -4.24 -13.70
N ARG A 128 4.89 -4.60 -13.30
CA ARG A 128 3.65 -4.33 -14.06
C ARG A 128 2.59 -3.68 -13.20
N PRO A 129 1.70 -2.87 -13.78
CA PRO A 129 0.53 -2.38 -13.05
C PRO A 129 -0.40 -3.54 -12.67
N LEU A 130 -0.94 -3.48 -11.46
CA LEU A 130 -2.04 -4.33 -10.99
C LEU A 130 -3.35 -3.64 -11.34
N LEU A 131 -4.04 -4.13 -12.36
CA LEU A 131 -5.21 -3.42 -12.93
C LEU A 131 -6.48 -3.67 -12.11
N ASN A 132 -6.67 -4.88 -11.62
CA ASN A 132 -7.81 -5.25 -10.79
C ASN A 132 -7.47 -6.47 -9.93
N LEU A 133 -8.12 -6.61 -8.77
CA LEU A 133 -8.05 -7.82 -7.93
C LEU A 133 -9.46 -8.31 -7.56
N LEU A 134 -10.46 -8.05 -8.41
CA LEU A 134 -11.85 -8.39 -8.11
C LEU A 134 -12.08 -9.91 -8.29
N PRO A 135 -12.54 -10.65 -7.27
CA PRO A 135 -13.00 -12.02 -7.45
C PRO A 135 -14.05 -12.14 -8.56
N GLY A 136 -13.84 -13.08 -9.47
CA GLY A 136 -14.74 -13.34 -10.60
C GLY A 136 -14.34 -12.64 -11.91
N THR A 137 -13.38 -11.71 -11.92
CA THR A 137 -12.79 -11.19 -13.17
C THR A 137 -11.64 -12.08 -13.65
N MET A 138 -11.15 -11.83 -14.87
CA MET A 138 -9.93 -12.47 -15.37
C MET A 138 -8.72 -11.89 -14.62
N LEU A 139 -8.20 -12.68 -13.68
CA LEU A 139 -7.02 -12.34 -12.87
C LEU A 139 -5.79 -13.11 -13.37
N ARG A 140 -4.64 -12.45 -13.40
CA ARG A 140 -3.34 -13.09 -13.59
C ARG A 140 -2.94 -13.84 -12.32
N ARG A 141 -1.89 -14.67 -12.42
CA ARG A 141 -1.36 -15.41 -11.25
C ARG A 141 -1.01 -14.50 -10.07
N SER A 142 -0.33 -13.39 -10.32
CA SER A 142 0.03 -12.44 -9.25
C SER A 142 -1.20 -11.80 -8.62
N GLU A 143 -2.18 -11.40 -9.44
CA GLU A 143 -3.43 -10.79 -8.97
C GLU A 143 -4.27 -11.80 -8.18
N THR A 144 -4.30 -13.06 -8.63
CA THR A 144 -4.92 -14.19 -7.92
C THR A 144 -4.29 -14.40 -6.55
N HIS A 145 -2.95 -14.40 -6.48
CA HIS A 145 -2.23 -14.58 -5.22
C HIS A 145 -2.52 -13.44 -4.24
N ILE A 146 -2.55 -12.19 -4.70
CA ILE A 146 -2.89 -11.04 -3.84
C ILE A 146 -4.37 -11.09 -3.44
N ALA A 147 -5.27 -11.40 -4.37
CA ALA A 147 -6.71 -11.51 -4.07
C ALA A 147 -6.99 -12.55 -2.98
N ARG A 148 -6.27 -13.69 -2.97
CA ARG A 148 -6.34 -14.71 -1.89
C ARG A 148 -5.93 -14.22 -0.51
N GLN A 149 -5.08 -13.19 -0.42
CA GLN A 149 -4.70 -12.59 0.86
C GLN A 149 -5.73 -11.57 1.35
N ILE A 150 -6.54 -11.05 0.43
CA ILE A 150 -7.55 -10.06 0.73
C ILE A 150 -8.86 -10.79 1.02
N PHE A 151 -9.39 -11.56 0.09
CA PHE A 151 -10.73 -12.13 0.16
C PHE A 151 -10.74 -13.57 0.66
N SER A 152 -11.88 -13.96 1.25
CA SER A 152 -12.12 -15.31 1.78
C SER A 152 -13.20 -16.02 0.96
N GLY A 153 -13.05 -17.34 0.83
CA GLY A 153 -14.04 -18.24 0.21
C GLY A 153 -14.76 -19.09 1.25
N LEU A 154 -15.67 -19.96 0.83
CA LEU A 154 -16.23 -20.95 1.77
C LEU A 154 -15.14 -21.93 2.23
N THR A 155 -14.27 -22.31 1.32
CA THR A 155 -13.10 -23.16 1.53
C THR A 155 -11.85 -22.48 0.99
N ARG A 156 -10.67 -23.02 1.30
CA ARG A 156 -9.38 -22.60 0.74
C ARG A 156 -8.52 -23.80 0.41
N ILE A 157 -7.64 -23.63 -0.57
CA ILE A 157 -6.60 -24.62 -0.89
C ILE A 157 -5.29 -24.10 -0.29
N ASN A 158 -4.67 -24.89 0.57
CA ASN A 158 -3.39 -24.57 1.15
C ASN A 158 -2.30 -24.66 0.06
N GLU A 159 -1.53 -23.60 -0.12
CA GLU A 159 -0.54 -23.51 -1.20
C GLU A 159 0.72 -24.35 -0.92
N GLU A 160 0.99 -24.71 0.34
CA GLU A 160 2.19 -25.46 0.74
C GLU A 160 2.03 -26.97 0.52
N ASN A 161 0.90 -27.54 0.97
CA ASN A 161 0.63 -28.98 0.87
C ASN A 161 -0.43 -29.33 -0.19
N GLY A 162 -1.11 -28.33 -0.77
CA GLY A 162 -2.18 -28.54 -1.75
C GLY A 162 -3.48 -29.07 -1.14
N GLU A 163 -3.63 -29.10 0.18
CA GLU A 163 -4.79 -29.68 0.84
C GLU A 163 -5.96 -28.70 0.91
N LEU A 164 -7.17 -29.26 0.96
CA LEU A 164 -8.39 -28.50 1.14
C LEU A 164 -8.61 -28.20 2.62
N GLU A 165 -8.79 -26.93 2.95
CA GLU A 165 -9.05 -26.45 4.29
C GLU A 165 -10.33 -25.60 4.35
N GLY A 166 -10.90 -25.48 5.55
CA GLY A 166 -11.98 -24.54 5.82
C GLY A 166 -11.47 -23.10 5.89
N ASP A 167 -12.23 -22.18 5.30
CA ASP A 167 -12.00 -20.74 5.42
C ASP A 167 -13.18 -20.13 6.21
N LEU A 168 -14.16 -19.54 5.52
CA LEU A 168 -15.41 -19.09 6.16
C LEU A 168 -16.22 -20.26 6.70
N ALA A 169 -16.28 -21.36 5.94
CA ALA A 169 -16.87 -22.60 6.40
C ALA A 169 -15.83 -23.38 7.23
N HIS A 170 -16.22 -23.77 8.44
CA HIS A 170 -15.38 -24.64 9.27
C HIS A 170 -15.70 -26.13 9.06
N HIS A 171 -16.86 -26.43 8.49
CA HIS A 171 -17.28 -27.79 8.17
C HIS A 171 -18.23 -27.78 6.96
N TRP A 172 -18.23 -28.87 6.19
CA TRP A 172 -19.15 -29.08 5.08
C TRP A 172 -19.41 -30.57 4.89
N GLN A 173 -20.56 -30.89 4.30
CA GLN A 173 -20.94 -32.26 4.00
C GLN A 173 -21.81 -32.34 2.75
N GLN A 174 -21.70 -33.46 2.05
CA GLN A 174 -22.58 -33.81 0.95
C GLN A 174 -23.80 -34.56 1.52
N LEU A 175 -24.96 -33.91 1.53
CA LEU A 175 -26.22 -34.50 2.03
C LEU A 175 -26.84 -35.44 0.99
N SER A 176 -26.69 -35.11 -0.28
CA SER A 176 -27.07 -35.96 -1.42
C SER A 176 -26.13 -35.68 -2.61
N PRO A 177 -26.16 -36.50 -3.68
CA PRO A 177 -25.29 -36.28 -4.85
C PRO A 177 -25.35 -34.87 -5.46
N LEU A 178 -26.48 -34.18 -5.26
CA LEU A 178 -26.75 -32.84 -5.81
C LEU A 178 -26.91 -31.77 -4.72
N HIS A 179 -26.64 -32.08 -3.45
CA HIS A 179 -26.90 -31.17 -2.33
C HIS A 179 -25.72 -31.16 -1.35
N TRP A 180 -25.12 -29.99 -1.20
CA TRP A 180 -24.05 -29.74 -0.25
C TRP A 180 -24.49 -28.74 0.80
N ARG A 181 -24.06 -28.96 2.04
CA ARG A 181 -24.28 -28.05 3.16
C ARG A 181 -22.95 -27.61 3.75
N PHE A 182 -22.82 -26.30 3.95
CA PHE A 182 -21.65 -25.64 4.54
C PHE A 182 -22.04 -24.94 5.83
N TYR A 183 -21.21 -25.11 6.87
CA TYR A 183 -21.38 -24.51 8.18
C TYR A 183 -20.34 -23.42 8.39
N LEU A 184 -20.81 -22.20 8.60
CA LEU A 184 -20.00 -21.00 8.68
C LEU A 184 -19.58 -20.70 10.11
N ARG A 185 -18.41 -20.08 10.26
CA ARG A 185 -18.00 -19.53 11.56
C ARG A 185 -18.91 -18.32 11.89
N PRO A 186 -19.30 -18.12 13.15
CA PRO A 186 -20.10 -16.97 13.56
C PRO A 186 -19.25 -15.68 13.63
N ALA A 187 -19.91 -14.52 13.70
CA ALA A 187 -19.30 -13.21 13.97
C ALA A 187 -18.16 -12.83 13.01
N ILE A 188 -18.31 -13.20 11.74
CA ILE A 188 -17.36 -12.87 10.67
C ILE A 188 -17.62 -11.43 10.21
N HIS A 189 -16.57 -10.61 10.14
CA HIS A 189 -16.68 -9.21 9.71
C HIS A 189 -15.85 -8.94 8.47
N PHE A 190 -16.38 -8.08 7.61
CA PHE A 190 -15.60 -7.43 6.57
C PHE A 190 -14.66 -6.37 7.17
N HIS A 191 -13.61 -5.96 6.44
CA HIS A 191 -12.59 -5.00 6.91
C HIS A 191 -13.16 -3.61 7.19
N HIS A 192 -14.31 -3.27 6.61
CA HIS A 192 -15.04 -2.03 6.91
C HIS A 192 -15.93 -2.13 8.16
N GLY A 193 -15.91 -3.27 8.86
CA GLY A 193 -16.58 -3.47 10.15
C GLY A 193 -18.00 -4.03 10.08
N ARG A 194 -18.62 -4.15 8.91
CA ARG A 194 -19.94 -4.81 8.80
C ARG A 194 -19.80 -6.32 8.97
N GLU A 195 -20.73 -6.91 9.72
CA GLU A 195 -20.85 -8.38 9.82
C GLU A 195 -21.31 -8.99 8.49
N LEU A 196 -20.75 -10.14 8.16
CA LEU A 196 -21.14 -10.94 7.00
C LEU A 196 -22.54 -11.52 7.21
N ASN A 197 -23.42 -11.33 6.22
CA ASN A 197 -24.74 -11.91 6.19
C ASN A 197 -24.82 -13.01 5.10
N MET A 198 -25.76 -13.94 5.24
CA MET A 198 -26.00 -15.00 4.27
C MET A 198 -26.36 -14.44 2.89
N ALA A 199 -27.00 -13.27 2.82
CA ALA A 199 -27.28 -12.55 1.59
C ALA A 199 -26.00 -12.18 0.81
N ASP A 200 -24.88 -11.90 1.48
CA ASP A 200 -23.60 -11.60 0.84
C ASP A 200 -23.05 -12.82 0.10
N ILE A 201 -23.18 -14.00 0.73
CA ILE A 201 -22.78 -15.27 0.14
C ILE A 201 -23.69 -15.59 -1.04
N ILE A 202 -25.01 -15.56 -0.86
CA ILE A 202 -25.97 -15.85 -1.92
C ILE A 202 -25.75 -14.93 -3.13
N SER A 203 -25.56 -13.63 -2.90
CA SER A 203 -25.26 -12.64 -3.95
C SER A 203 -23.91 -12.93 -4.65
N SER A 204 -22.88 -13.30 -3.88
CA SER A 204 -21.57 -13.65 -4.44
C SER A 204 -21.63 -14.88 -5.33
N PHE A 205 -22.41 -15.89 -4.94
CA PHE A 205 -22.61 -17.10 -5.73
C PHE A 205 -23.52 -16.87 -6.94
N ALA A 206 -24.55 -16.03 -6.83
CA ALA A 206 -25.37 -15.65 -7.97
C ALA A 206 -24.53 -15.02 -9.11
N ARG A 207 -23.48 -14.28 -8.74
CA ARG A 207 -22.53 -13.68 -9.69
C ARG A 207 -21.72 -14.72 -10.48
N LEU A 208 -21.52 -15.92 -9.91
CA LEU A 208 -20.80 -17.03 -10.56
C LEU A 208 -21.61 -17.72 -11.66
N SER A 209 -22.91 -17.45 -11.77
CA SER A 209 -23.77 -18.02 -12.82
C SER A 209 -23.26 -17.73 -14.25
N THR A 210 -22.49 -16.65 -14.41
CA THR A 210 -21.87 -16.27 -15.69
C THR A 210 -20.59 -17.04 -16.02
N HIS A 211 -20.05 -17.81 -15.07
CA HIS A 211 -18.79 -18.54 -15.21
C HIS A 211 -19.06 -20.00 -15.57
N PRO A 212 -18.50 -20.50 -16.69
CA PRO A 212 -18.73 -21.88 -17.14
C PRO A 212 -18.38 -22.95 -16.09
N LEU A 213 -17.36 -22.71 -15.26
CA LEU A 213 -16.95 -23.64 -14.20
C LEU A 213 -18.03 -23.85 -13.11
N PHE A 214 -18.92 -22.87 -12.93
CA PHE A 214 -19.97 -22.88 -11.92
C PHE A 214 -21.37 -23.06 -12.54
N ALA A 215 -21.45 -23.37 -13.84
CA ALA A 215 -22.72 -23.51 -14.57
C ALA A 215 -23.64 -24.62 -14.02
N HIS A 216 -23.08 -25.56 -13.25
CA HIS A 216 -23.83 -26.63 -12.62
C HIS A 216 -24.47 -26.22 -11.27
N PHE A 217 -24.35 -24.96 -10.85
CA PHE A 217 -25.03 -24.48 -9.65
C PHE A 217 -26.50 -24.22 -9.98
N SER A 218 -27.40 -24.89 -9.26
CA SER A 218 -28.84 -24.71 -9.42
C SER A 218 -29.36 -23.60 -8.53
N SER A 219 -29.05 -23.65 -7.23
CA SER A 219 -29.46 -22.62 -6.27
C SER A 219 -28.56 -22.61 -5.04
N VAL A 220 -28.47 -21.45 -4.40
CA VAL A 220 -27.78 -21.27 -3.12
C VAL A 220 -28.75 -20.63 -2.15
N THR A 221 -29.02 -21.31 -1.03
CA THR A 221 -29.99 -20.89 -0.03
C THR A 221 -29.40 -20.99 1.38
N SER A 222 -30.04 -20.35 2.35
CA SER A 222 -29.64 -20.44 3.75
C SER A 222 -30.84 -20.93 4.57
N PRO A 223 -30.86 -22.20 5.01
CA PRO A 223 -31.98 -22.73 5.78
C PRO A 223 -32.02 -22.15 7.20
N THR A 224 -30.85 -21.83 7.77
CA THR A 224 -30.69 -21.27 9.12
C THR A 224 -29.48 -20.35 9.16
N LEU A 225 -29.35 -19.56 10.23
CA LEU A 225 -28.16 -18.72 10.45
C LEU A 225 -26.87 -19.57 10.37
N ASN A 226 -25.84 -19.01 9.73
CA ASN A 226 -24.53 -19.64 9.54
C ASN A 226 -24.54 -20.99 8.79
N VAL A 227 -25.60 -21.30 8.03
CA VAL A 227 -25.69 -22.49 7.19
C VAL A 227 -26.01 -22.08 5.77
N ILE A 228 -25.25 -22.60 4.81
CA ILE A 228 -25.45 -22.41 3.38
C ILE A 228 -25.63 -23.75 2.71
N ASP A 229 -26.72 -23.88 1.95
CA ASP A 229 -27.02 -25.03 1.12
C ASP A 229 -26.81 -24.67 -0.34
N ILE A 230 -26.03 -25.51 -1.04
CA ILE A 230 -25.77 -25.39 -2.46
C ILE A 230 -26.39 -26.61 -3.14
N HIS A 231 -27.33 -26.36 -4.03
CA HIS A 231 -27.95 -27.36 -4.88
C HIS A 231 -27.33 -27.31 -6.27
N LEU A 232 -27.04 -28.48 -6.83
CA LEU A 232 -26.37 -28.64 -8.11
C LEU A 232 -27.31 -29.26 -9.15
N THR A 233 -27.09 -28.98 -10.42
CA THR A 233 -27.79 -29.64 -11.55
C THR A 233 -27.12 -30.95 -11.96
N SER A 234 -25.85 -31.14 -11.61
CA SER A 234 -25.09 -32.36 -11.82
C SER A 234 -24.20 -32.66 -10.61
N THR A 235 -23.81 -33.93 -10.45
CA THR A 235 -23.03 -34.35 -9.29
C THR A 235 -21.60 -33.81 -9.36
N ASP A 236 -21.17 -33.09 -8.34
CA ASP A 236 -19.78 -32.67 -8.18
C ASP A 236 -19.24 -33.06 -6.80
N LYS A 237 -18.30 -34.01 -6.79
CA LYS A 237 -17.59 -34.45 -5.57
C LYS A 237 -16.46 -33.50 -5.17
N TRP A 238 -15.99 -32.68 -6.11
CA TRP A 238 -14.91 -31.72 -5.95
C TRP A 238 -15.43 -30.31 -5.67
N LEU A 239 -16.75 -30.15 -5.43
CA LEU A 239 -17.34 -28.85 -5.14
C LEU A 239 -16.57 -28.09 -4.05
N PRO A 240 -16.21 -28.69 -2.89
CA PRO A 240 -15.43 -27.97 -1.88
C PRO A 240 -14.08 -27.45 -2.41
N TRP A 241 -13.43 -28.17 -3.33
CA TRP A 241 -12.21 -27.73 -4.00
C TRP A 241 -12.48 -26.57 -4.97
N LEU A 242 -13.55 -26.66 -5.76
CA LEU A 242 -13.97 -25.60 -6.67
C LEU A 242 -14.25 -24.29 -5.93
N LEU A 243 -14.83 -24.37 -4.73
CA LEU A 243 -15.13 -23.21 -3.89
C LEU A 243 -13.89 -22.57 -3.24
N GLY A 244 -12.73 -23.24 -3.29
CA GLY A 244 -11.43 -22.67 -2.93
C GLY A 244 -10.80 -21.81 -4.03
N ASN A 245 -11.47 -21.72 -5.19
CA ASN A 245 -11.02 -20.89 -6.30
C ASN A 245 -11.25 -19.39 -6.00
N VAL A 246 -10.33 -18.54 -6.46
CA VAL A 246 -10.40 -17.07 -6.30
C VAL A 246 -11.70 -16.48 -6.86
N HIS A 247 -12.29 -17.09 -7.88
CA HIS A 247 -13.56 -16.60 -8.44
C HIS A 247 -14.73 -16.76 -7.47
N ALA A 248 -14.69 -17.76 -6.59
CA ALA A 248 -15.77 -18.08 -5.64
C ALA A 248 -15.70 -17.31 -4.32
N MET A 249 -14.77 -16.34 -4.20
CA MET A 249 -14.61 -15.56 -2.97
C MET A 249 -15.80 -14.62 -2.72
N ILE A 250 -16.07 -14.42 -1.43
CA ILE A 250 -17.24 -13.69 -0.96
C ILE A 250 -16.98 -12.19 -0.97
N LEU A 251 -17.95 -11.46 -1.52
CA LEU A 251 -17.99 -10.00 -1.53
C LEU A 251 -19.24 -9.51 -0.78
N PRO A 252 -19.21 -8.30 -0.19
CA PRO A 252 -20.41 -7.62 0.27
C PRO A 252 -21.42 -7.47 -0.86
N GLN A 253 -22.71 -7.68 -0.60
CA GLN A 253 -23.76 -7.51 -1.62
C GLN A 253 -23.78 -6.08 -2.20
N GLU A 254 -23.45 -5.09 -1.38
CA GLU A 254 -23.40 -3.67 -1.73
C GLU A 254 -22.09 -3.26 -2.44
N TRP A 255 -21.22 -4.23 -2.78
CA TRP A 255 -19.97 -3.97 -3.49
C TRP A 255 -20.15 -3.19 -4.79
N ALA A 256 -21.21 -3.48 -5.55
CA ALA A 256 -21.51 -2.76 -6.78
C ALA A 256 -21.78 -1.27 -6.54
N SER A 257 -22.51 -0.94 -5.47
CA SER A 257 -22.80 0.45 -5.06
C SER A 257 -21.65 1.14 -4.34
N MET A 258 -20.70 0.41 -3.74
CA MET A 258 -19.52 1.02 -3.13
C MET A 258 -18.53 1.59 -4.16
N ARG A 259 -18.61 1.17 -5.43
CA ARG A 259 -17.74 1.67 -6.51
C ARG A 259 -17.96 3.14 -6.87
N THR A 260 -19.04 3.78 -6.43
CA THR A 260 -19.42 5.15 -6.81
C THR A 260 -19.08 6.21 -5.76
N LEU A 261 -18.44 5.87 -4.64
CA LEU A 261 -17.97 6.88 -3.69
C LEU A 261 -16.83 7.72 -4.32
N PRO A 262 -16.88 9.06 -4.26
CA PRO A 262 -15.93 9.90 -4.98
C PRO A 262 -14.52 9.67 -4.45
N ALA A 263 -13.67 9.14 -5.34
CA ALA A 263 -12.23 9.05 -5.16
C ALA A 263 -11.67 10.45 -4.94
N THR A 264 -11.39 10.81 -3.70
CA THR A 264 -10.55 11.95 -3.36
C THR A 264 -9.13 11.64 -3.84
N ARG A 265 -8.84 12.11 -5.06
CA ARG A 265 -7.53 12.47 -5.63
C ARG A 265 -6.31 11.85 -4.96
N SER A 266 -6.03 10.61 -5.32
CA SER A 266 -4.68 10.09 -5.51
C SER A 266 -4.81 8.86 -6.40
N ALA A 267 -4.09 8.81 -7.52
CA ALA A 267 -4.10 7.68 -8.45
C ALA A 267 -3.47 6.39 -7.85
N LEU A 268 -3.27 6.35 -6.53
CA LEU A 268 -2.76 5.24 -5.74
C LEU A 268 -3.60 4.99 -4.46
N ALA A 269 -4.81 5.58 -4.34
CA ALA A 269 -5.68 5.26 -3.23
C ALA A 269 -6.13 3.79 -3.33
N PRO A 270 -5.93 2.94 -2.30
CA PRO A 270 -6.46 1.60 -2.30
C PRO A 270 -7.98 1.74 -2.38
N THR A 271 -8.58 1.21 -3.44
CA THR A 271 -10.01 0.89 -3.44
C THR A 271 -10.36 0.27 -2.09
N PRO A 272 -11.43 0.68 -1.41
CA PRO A 272 -11.74 0.17 -0.09
C PRO A 272 -11.93 -1.35 -0.20
N TRP A 273 -10.91 -2.10 0.20
CA TRP A 273 -10.92 -3.55 0.16
C TRP A 273 -11.82 -4.02 1.29
N CYS A 274 -13.11 -4.12 1.01
CA CYS A 274 -14.09 -4.73 1.90
C CYS A 274 -13.99 -6.25 1.75
N SER A 275 -13.19 -6.90 2.59
CA SER A 275 -13.08 -8.35 2.62
C SER A 275 -12.95 -8.87 4.04
N ILE A 276 -12.97 -10.18 4.22
CA ILE A 276 -13.26 -10.80 5.51
C ILE A 276 -11.98 -11.00 6.32
N LYS A 277 -12.03 -10.68 7.61
CA LYS A 277 -10.94 -10.95 8.54
C LYS A 277 -11.10 -12.36 9.13
N THR A 278 -10.44 -13.37 8.55
CA THR A 278 -10.32 -14.69 9.21
C THR A 278 -9.06 -14.75 10.09
N PRO A 279 -9.10 -15.44 11.25
CA PRO A 279 -7.99 -15.47 12.21
C PRO A 279 -6.76 -16.29 11.76
N ASN A 280 -6.83 -17.01 10.64
CA ASN A 280 -5.77 -17.90 10.13
C ASN A 280 -5.03 -17.34 8.88
N CYS A 281 -5.04 -16.02 8.68
CA CYS A 281 -4.11 -15.39 7.74
C CYS A 281 -2.68 -15.49 8.31
N ALA A 282 -1.77 -16.15 7.58
CA ALA A 282 -0.34 -16.27 7.89
C ALA A 282 0.40 -14.92 7.99
N PHE A 283 -0.32 -13.82 7.77
CA PHE A 283 0.11 -12.43 7.93
C PHE A 283 -0.73 -11.73 9.01
N GLY A 284 -0.72 -12.25 10.24
CA GLY A 284 -1.50 -11.72 11.37
C GLY A 284 -1.29 -10.24 11.73
N HIS A 285 -0.35 -9.52 11.08
CA HIS A 285 -0.11 -8.09 11.30
C HIS A 285 0.34 -7.29 10.06
N LEU A 286 -0.02 -7.69 8.83
CA LEU A 286 0.17 -6.82 7.66
C LEU A 286 -1.07 -5.97 7.40
N THR A 287 -1.07 -4.78 7.97
CA THR A 287 -2.11 -3.75 7.80
C THR A 287 -2.03 -3.00 6.47
N SER A 288 -1.04 -3.27 5.60
CA SER A 288 -0.95 -2.68 4.26
C SER A 288 0.00 -3.47 3.37
N ILE A 289 -0.46 -3.80 2.16
CA ILE A 289 0.40 -4.24 1.05
C ILE A 289 0.55 -3.05 0.12
N SER A 290 1.69 -2.37 0.16
CA SER A 290 2.02 -1.30 -0.78
C SER A 290 2.80 -1.91 -1.95
N VAL A 291 2.14 -2.09 -3.10
CA VAL A 291 2.78 -2.53 -4.34
C VAL A 291 3.15 -1.28 -5.15
N PHE A 292 4.44 -1.07 -5.36
CA PHE A 292 4.92 0.00 -6.24
C PHE A 292 4.98 -0.53 -7.67
N ALA A 293 4.14 0.03 -8.54
CA ALA A 293 4.26 -0.13 -9.97
C ALA A 293 5.30 0.88 -10.51
N ARG A 294 6.03 0.47 -11.55
CA ARG A 294 6.95 1.34 -12.31
C ARG A 294 6.21 2.35 -13.18
#